data_AF-A0A5C7QCV2-F1
#
_entry.id   AF-A0A5C7QCV2-F1
#
_cell.length_a   1.000
_cell.length_b   1.000
_cell.length_c   1.000
_cell.angle_alpha   90.00
_cell.angle_beta   90.00
_cell.angle_gamma   90.00
#
_symmetry.space_group_name_H-M   'P 1'
#
loop_
_entity.id
_entity.type
_entity.pdbx_description
1 polymer ?
#
loop_
_entity_poly.entity_id
_entity_poly.type
_entity_poly.pdbx_seq_one_letter_code
_entity_poly.pdbx_strand_id
1 'polypeptide(L)' 'MRVSERGRRSSSAVLIYVIILMAMQVFLVTVAAEAFLADEAGLAWATAMVSVVLFAAAASFLRYLRP' A
#
# COMPACT_ATOMS: atom_id res chain seq x y z
N MET A 1 -18.38 -28.80 -5.51
CA MET A 1 -18.11 -27.44 -5.00
C MET A 1 -17.40 -26.65 -6.10
N ARG A 2 -18.15 -25.98 -7.01
CA ARG A 2 -17.53 -25.16 -8.07
C ARG A 2 -17.19 -23.81 -7.45
N VAL A 3 -15.94 -23.64 -7.03
CA VAL A 3 -15.45 -22.33 -6.63
C VAL A 3 -15.45 -21.49 -7.91
N SER A 4 -16.46 -20.63 -8.05
CA SER A 4 -16.69 -19.78 -9.22
C SER A 4 -15.39 -19.11 -9.63
N GLU A 5 -14.95 -19.28 -10.88
CA GLU A 5 -13.70 -18.72 -11.40
C GLU A 5 -13.57 -17.21 -11.15
N ARG A 6 -14.71 -16.51 -11.04
CA ARG A 6 -14.79 -15.10 -10.65
C ARG A 6 -14.28 -14.80 -9.24
N GLY A 7 -14.56 -15.65 -8.25
CA GLY A 7 -14.04 -15.52 -6.88
C GLY A 7 -12.53 -15.74 -6.85
N ARG A 8 -12.02 -16.66 -7.67
CA ARG A 8 -10.58 -16.95 -7.79
C ARG A 8 -9.82 -15.78 -8.45
N ARG A 9 -10.36 -15.20 -9.52
CA ARG A 9 -9.74 -14.05 -10.21
C ARG A 9 -9.78 -12.77 -9.37
N SER A 10 -10.87 -12.52 -8.64
CA SER A 10 -10.96 -11.41 -7.69
C SER A 10 -9.94 -11.59 -6.56
N SER A 11 -9.80 -12.79 -6.00
CA SER A 11 -8.80 -13.08 -4.97
C SER A 11 -7.35 -12.88 -5.47
N SER A 12 -7.04 -13.26 -6.72
CA SER A 12 -5.73 -13.00 -7.32
C SER A 12 -5.46 -11.51 -7.55
N ALA A 13 -6.46 -10.74 -7.99
CA ALA A 13 -6.32 -9.29 -8.18
C ALA A 13 -6.09 -8.56 -6.85
N VAL A 14 -6.80 -8.98 -5.78
CA VAL A 14 -6.59 -8.44 -4.42
C VAL A 14 -5.19 -8.77 -3.93
N LEU A 15 -4.70 -10.00 -4.13
CA LEU A 15 -3.35 -10.38 -3.74
C LEU A 15 -2.28 -9.54 -4.45
N ILE A 16 -2.41 -9.36 -5.77
CA ILE A 16 -1.50 -8.50 -6.55
C ILE A 16 -1.54 -7.06 -6.04
N TYR A 17 -2.73 -6.52 -5.77
CA TYR A 17 -2.89 -5.19 -5.20
C TYR A 17 -2.15 -5.05 -3.86
N VAL A 18 -2.33 -6.00 -2.94
CA VAL A 18 -1.65 -6.01 -1.63
C VAL A 18 -0.13 -6.04 -1.80
N ILE A 19 0.39 -6.85 -2.73
CA ILE A 19 1.83 -6.94 -3.01
C ILE A 19 2.37 -5.60 -3.51
N ILE A 20 1.71 -4.97 -4.48
CA ILE A 20 2.12 -3.67 -5.02
C ILE A 20 2.10 -2.61 -3.91
N LEU A 21 1.06 -2.63 -3.08
CA LEU A 21 0.90 -1.66 -2.00
C LEU A 21 1.99 -1.83 -0.95
N MET A 22 2.27 -3.05 -0.52
CA MET A 22 3.38 -3.36 0.40
C MET A 22 4.73 -2.96 -0.19
N ALA A 23 4.97 -3.22 -1.48
CA ALA A 23 6.20 -2.81 -2.15
C ALA A 23 6.35 -1.28 -2.17
N MET A 24 5.27 -0.54 -2.46
CA MET A 24 5.25 0.91 -2.39
C MET A 24 5.51 1.43 -0.97
N GLN A 25 4.92 0.80 0.04
CA GLN A 25 5.12 1.17 1.44
C GLN A 25 6.58 0.99 1.87
N VAL A 26 7.18 -0.17 1.58
CA VAL A 26 8.59 -0.42 1.88
C VAL A 26 9.48 0.57 1.15
N PHE A 27 9.23 0.82 -0.13
CA PHE A 27 9.97 1.81 -0.91
C PHE A 27 9.89 3.22 -0.29
N LEU A 28 8.69 3.72 0.00
CA LEU A 28 8.50 5.06 0.56
C LEU A 28 9.11 5.20 1.95
N VAL A 29 9.03 4.16 2.79
CA VAL A 29 9.66 4.16 4.12
C VAL A 29 11.18 4.22 3.99
N THR A 30 11.78 3.47 3.06
CA THR A 30 13.21 3.53 2.80
C THR A 30 13.63 4.92 2.31
N VAL A 31 12.91 5.48 1.33
CA VAL A 31 13.21 6.84 0.83
C VAL A 31 13.03 7.89 1.93
N ALA A 32 12.02 7.75 2.79
CA ALA A 32 11.82 8.64 3.93
C ALA A 32 13.00 8.58 4.91
N ALA A 33 13.50 7.37 5.19
CA ALA A 33 14.66 7.17 6.04
C ALA A 33 15.94 7.74 5.42
N GLU A 34 16.18 7.49 4.13
CA GLU A 34 17.32 8.06 3.40
C GLU A 34 17.28 9.59 3.38
N ALA A 35 16.11 10.17 3.09
CA ALA A 35 15.90 11.62 3.11
C ALA A 35 16.13 12.24 4.50
N PHE A 36 15.65 11.56 5.54
CA PHE A 36 15.85 12.00 6.91
C PHE A 36 17.33 11.97 7.30
N LEU A 37 18.06 10.92 6.89
CA LEU A 37 19.51 10.82 7.11
C LEU A 37 20.31 11.85 6.29
N ALA A 38 19.81 12.23 5.11
CA ALA A 38 20.38 13.27 4.26
C ALA A 38 20.02 14.71 4.71
N ASP A 39 19.30 14.86 5.83
CA ASP A 39 18.77 16.14 6.34
C ASP A 39 17.83 16.86 5.34
N GLU A 40 17.27 16.11 4.39
CA GLU A 40 16.26 16.57 3.43
C GLU A 40 14.85 16.49 4.04
N ALA A 41 14.62 17.30 5.07
CA ALA A 41 13.40 17.26 5.88
C ALA A 41 12.11 17.31 5.03
N GLY A 42 12.08 18.13 3.98
CA GLY A 42 10.90 18.24 3.11
C GLY A 42 10.55 16.92 2.39
N LEU A 43 11.56 16.21 1.89
CA LEU A 43 11.36 14.95 1.18
C LEU A 43 10.95 13.81 2.13
N ALA A 44 11.54 13.79 3.33
CA ALA A 44 11.20 12.83 4.39
C ALA A 44 9.73 12.98 4.83
N TRP A 45 9.27 14.21 5.07
CA TRP A 45 7.87 14.47 5.44
C TRP A 45 6.90 14.15 4.30
N ALA A 46 7.26 14.48 3.05
CA ALA A 46 6.41 14.18 1.89
C ALA A 46 6.19 12.68 1.71
N THR A 47 7.27 11.89 1.74
CA THR A 47 7.20 10.43 1.59
C THR A 47 6.47 9.76 2.75
N ALA A 48 6.66 10.23 3.98
CA ALA A 48 5.90 9.77 5.15
C ALA A 48 4.39 10.03 4.98
N MET A 49 3.99 11.25 4.57
CA MET A 49 2.59 11.59 4.35
C MET A 49 1.97 10.76 3.22
N VAL A 50 2.66 10.58 2.10
CA VAL A 50 2.19 9.75 0.99
C VAL A 50 1.98 8.31 1.46
N SER A 51 2.91 7.76 2.25
CA SER A 51 2.81 6.43 2.83
C SER A 51 1.55 6.27 3.70
N VAL A 52 1.29 7.22 4.59
CA VAL A 52 0.09 7.24 5.46
C VAL A 52 -1.20 7.31 4.64
N VAL A 53 -1.27 8.19 3.64
CA VAL A 53 -2.47 8.33 2.78
C VAL A 53 -2.73 7.04 2.01
N LEU A 54 -1.69 6.41 1.46
CA LEU A 54 -1.79 5.13 0.75
C LEU A 54 -2.30 4.02 1.68
N PHE A 55 -1.77 3.95 2.89
CA PHE A 55 -2.22 2.97 3.89
C PHE A 55 -3.67 3.20 4.29
N ALA A 56 -4.07 4.45 4.52
CA ALA A 56 -5.45 4.79 4.86
C ALA A 56 -6.42 4.45 3.71
N ALA A 57 -6.03 4.74 2.47
CA ALA A 57 -6.79 4.36 1.28
C ALA A 57 -6.90 2.83 1.12
N ALA A 58 -5.84 2.09 1.43
CA ALA A 58 -5.87 0.63 1.42
C ALA A 58 -6.80 0.07 2.50
N ALA A 59 -6.73 0.61 3.71
CA ALA A 59 -7.55 0.19 4.84
C ALA A 59 -9.04 0.49 4.60
N SER A 60 -9.35 1.65 4.01
CA SER A 60 -10.72 1.99 3.62
C SER A 60 -11.24 1.09 2.51
N PHE A 61 -10.41 0.78 1.51
CA PHE A 61 -10.75 -0.16 0.45
C PHE A 61 -11.01 -1.58 0.99
N LEU A 62 -10.19 -2.05 1.93
CA LEU A 62 -10.40 -3.34 2.59
C LEU A 62 -11.72 -3.37 3.37
N ARG A 63 -12.05 -2.29 4.09
CA ARG A 63 -13.35 -2.14 4.77
C ARG A 63 -14.52 -2.09 3.80
N TYR A 64 -14.35 -1.48 2.63
CA TYR A 64 -15.41 -1.45 1.62
C TYR A 64 -15.69 -2.86 1.04
N LEU A 65 -14.66 -3.69 0.91
CA LEU A 65 -14.78 -5.06 0.40
C LEU A 65 -15.22 -6.09 1.46
N ARG A 66 -14.98 -5.82 2.74
CA ARG A 66 -15.47 -6.60 3.89
C ARG A 66 -16.53 -5.78 4.64
N PRO A 67 -17.82 -5.85 4.25
CA PRO A 67 -18.89 -5.33 5.10
C PRO A 67 -18.97 -6.10 6.42
#